data_AF-A0A9D4CUW9-F1
#
_entry.id   AF-A0A9D4CUW9-F1
#
_cell.length_a   1.000
_cell.length_b   1.000
_cell.length_c   1.000
_cell.angle_alpha   90.00
_cell.angle_beta   90.00
_cell.angle_gamma   90.00
#
_symmetry.space_group_name_H-M   'P 1'
#
loop_
_entity.id
_entity.type
_entity.pdbx_description
1 polymer ?
#
loop_
_entity_poly.entity_id
_entity_poly.type
_entity_poly.pdbx_seq_one_letter_code
_entity_poly.pdbx_strand_id
1 'polypeptide(L)'
;MKYILGGTIDIAVHEVCDGGSIKEIYRPSGGDWGGTNVDEAFIKFLREIAGNDAIQRFKDENVEEYLDLLRDFEAKKRGTDAASKTNIAIKIPPTLFGIVQGMTQMSLQDKLQASSYEKTVTLTKTKLRLDADVMRSFVCGNLLQMIQHTSDLLERPECKNVDAILMVGGFSESKFLQEMFKLNFKLPPIVPPKAGLAVLIGAVIYGHRPTAITERKSIYTYGIKSTADYNDKIHPLSKRSVFKDGSVLCVDVFSIIVREGDTLVVGRVHNERSYFPIYESQKVMIIPIFTSRDRNSKFTTDPGCKQVGSLQVPLAGIGTNRSVTVRMLFGGTEIIVECVEEATKRIRRLNIDFLTY
;
A
#
# COMPACT_ATOMS: atom_id res chain seq x y z
N MET A 1 -7.83 12.13 16.87
CA MET A 1 -7.16 10.81 16.86
C MET A 1 -7.87 9.92 15.82
N LYS A 2 -7.16 9.49 14.76
CA LYS A 2 -7.68 8.58 13.72
C LYS A 2 -7.19 7.16 14.06
N TYR A 3 -7.99 6.37 14.76
CA TYR A 3 -7.67 4.97 15.11
C TYR A 3 -8.59 3.99 14.36
N ILE A 4 -8.58 4.03 13.04
CA ILE A 4 -9.19 2.95 12.23
C ILE A 4 -8.16 2.54 11.19
N LEU A 5 -7.28 1.62 11.59
CA LEU A 5 -6.49 0.82 10.66
C LEU A 5 -7.48 -0.15 9.99
N GLY A 6 -7.58 -0.11 8.66
CA GLY A 6 -8.56 -0.89 7.90
C GLY A 6 -9.22 -0.17 6.72
N GLY A 7 -8.69 0.98 6.28
CA GLY A 7 -9.23 1.72 5.13
C GLY A 7 -8.81 1.18 3.76
N THR A 8 -7.67 0.50 3.70
CA THR A 8 -7.13 -0.07 2.46
C THR A 8 -7.29 -1.58 2.43
N ILE A 9 -7.32 -2.12 1.22
CA ILE A 9 -7.12 -3.55 0.96
C ILE A 9 -5.91 -3.67 0.05
N ASP A 10 -4.95 -4.49 0.46
CA ASP A 10 -3.76 -4.83 -0.29
C ASP A 10 -3.83 -6.31 -0.66
N ILE A 11 -3.79 -6.61 -1.96
CA ILE A 11 -3.77 -7.96 -2.53
C ILE A 11 -2.40 -8.20 -3.14
N ALA A 12 -1.76 -9.29 -2.71
CA ALA A 12 -0.45 -9.74 -3.18
C ALA A 12 -0.49 -11.25 -3.41
N VAL A 13 0.35 -11.75 -4.31
CA VAL A 13 0.44 -13.18 -4.62
C VAL A 13 1.79 -13.70 -4.16
N HIS A 14 1.75 -14.74 -3.34
CA HIS A 14 2.92 -15.36 -2.75
C HIS A 14 2.94 -16.85 -3.04
N GLU A 15 4.14 -17.39 -3.22
CA GLU A 15 4.41 -18.81 -3.25
C GLU A 15 5.06 -19.21 -1.92
N VAL A 16 4.55 -20.27 -1.30
CA VAL A 16 5.20 -20.92 -0.15
C VAL A 16 6.03 -22.08 -0.69
N CYS A 17 7.35 -21.94 -0.64
CA CYS A 17 8.26 -22.96 -1.17
C CYS A 17 8.48 -24.11 -0.17
N ASP A 18 9.07 -25.19 -0.67
CA ASP A 18 9.57 -26.30 0.15
C ASP A 18 10.48 -25.77 1.27
N GLY A 19 10.17 -26.13 2.51
CA GLY A 19 10.86 -25.62 3.71
C GLY A 19 10.26 -24.36 4.33
N GLY A 20 9.16 -23.83 3.76
CA GLY A 20 8.33 -22.77 4.36
C GLY A 20 8.83 -21.34 4.13
N SER A 21 9.78 -21.13 3.20
CA SER A 21 10.15 -19.79 2.74
C SER A 21 9.10 -19.23 1.78
N ILE A 22 9.01 -17.91 1.71
CA ILE A 22 8.02 -17.20 0.91
C ILE A 22 8.69 -16.43 -0.23
N LYS A 23 8.13 -16.55 -1.43
CA LYS A 23 8.46 -15.73 -2.60
C LYS A 23 7.27 -14.86 -2.98
N GLU A 24 7.53 -13.58 -3.24
CA GLU A 24 6.51 -12.69 -3.81
C GLU A 24 6.47 -12.87 -5.33
N ILE A 25 5.34 -13.38 -5.82
CA ILE A 25 5.10 -13.62 -7.25
C ILE A 25 4.57 -12.35 -7.91
N TYR A 26 3.67 -11.65 -7.21
CA TYR A 26 3.09 -10.41 -7.65
C TYR A 26 3.06 -9.39 -6.51
N ARG A 27 3.50 -8.17 -6.82
CA ARG A 27 3.59 -7.06 -5.86
C ARG A 27 2.23 -6.73 -5.24
N PRO A 28 2.19 -6.17 -4.01
CA PRO A 28 0.97 -5.66 -3.42
C PRO A 28 0.27 -4.63 -4.32
N SER A 29 -1.05 -4.74 -4.43
CA SER A 29 -1.89 -3.82 -5.18
C SER A 29 -3.30 -3.78 -4.58
N GLY A 30 -3.99 -2.67 -4.73
CA GLY A 30 -5.36 -2.53 -4.24
C GLY A 30 -5.77 -1.07 -4.12
N GLY A 31 -6.63 -0.77 -3.16
CA GLY A 31 -7.18 0.57 -3.00
C GLY A 31 -7.93 0.77 -1.70
N ASP A 32 -8.58 1.93 -1.59
CA ASP A 32 -9.39 2.35 -0.45
C ASP A 32 -10.73 1.58 -0.42
N TRP A 33 -10.66 0.25 -0.27
CA TRP A 33 -11.81 -0.66 -0.27
C TRP A 33 -12.06 -1.31 1.08
N GLY A 34 -11.26 -0.94 2.09
CA GLY A 34 -11.29 -1.56 3.40
C GLY A 34 -12.53 -1.22 4.22
N GLY A 35 -12.63 -1.83 5.40
CA GLY A 35 -13.76 -1.72 6.32
C GLY A 35 -14.12 -0.30 6.75
N THR A 36 -13.19 0.67 6.68
CA THR A 36 -13.48 2.09 6.96
C THR A 36 -14.53 2.65 6.01
N ASN A 37 -14.57 2.21 4.76
CA ASN A 37 -15.60 2.66 3.81
C ASN A 37 -17.00 2.18 4.19
N VAL A 38 -17.09 0.99 4.79
CA VAL A 38 -18.36 0.48 5.33
C VAL A 38 -18.83 1.34 6.50
N ASP A 39 -17.89 1.79 7.34
CA ASP A 39 -18.19 2.72 8.44
C ASP A 39 -18.63 4.08 7.90
N GLU A 40 -17.99 4.58 6.84
CA GLU A 40 -18.39 5.82 6.17
C GLU A 40 -19.78 5.72 5.53
N ALA A 41 -20.09 4.60 4.89
CA ALA A 41 -21.42 4.33 4.34
C ALA A 41 -22.50 4.32 5.46
N PHE A 42 -22.20 3.72 6.61
CA PHE A 42 -23.09 3.76 7.77
C PHE A 42 -23.28 5.17 8.33
N ILE A 43 -22.20 5.95 8.45
CA ILE A 43 -22.31 7.35 8.90
C ILE A 43 -23.09 8.20 7.89
N LYS A 44 -22.92 7.97 6.59
CA LYS A 44 -23.72 8.62 5.54
C LYS A 44 -25.20 8.28 5.68
N PHE A 45 -25.52 7.00 5.89
CA PHE A 45 -26.88 6.55 6.18
C PHE A 45 -27.48 7.27 7.40
N LEU A 46 -26.73 7.39 8.51
CA LEU A 46 -27.20 8.14 9.68
C LEU A 46 -27.41 9.63 9.37
N ARG A 47 -26.58 10.23 8.52
CA ARG A 47 -26.75 11.63 8.09
C ARG A 47 -27.99 11.84 7.22
N GLU A 48 -28.32 10.88 6.36
CA GLU A 48 -29.54 10.93 5.53
C GLU A 48 -30.81 10.92 6.40
N ILE A 49 -30.77 10.26 7.57
CA ILE A 49 -31.89 10.24 8.52
C ILE A 49 -31.81 11.44 9.48
N ALA A 50 -30.73 11.59 10.24
CA ALA A 50 -30.64 12.56 11.33
C ALA A 50 -30.32 13.99 10.84
N GLY A 51 -29.74 14.14 9.65
CA GLY A 51 -29.20 15.39 9.13
C GLY A 51 -27.69 15.54 9.37
N ASN A 52 -26.99 16.17 8.42
CA ASN A 52 -25.54 16.36 8.47
C ASN A 52 -25.09 17.09 9.74
N ASP A 53 -25.73 18.22 10.06
CA ASP A 53 -25.33 19.07 11.19
C ASP A 53 -25.56 18.38 12.54
N ALA A 54 -26.62 17.56 12.66
CA ALA A 54 -26.89 16.80 13.87
C ALA A 54 -25.80 15.73 14.12
N ILE A 55 -25.41 14.99 13.09
CA ILE A 55 -24.34 13.99 13.20
C ILE A 55 -22.99 14.66 13.45
N GLN A 56 -22.72 15.81 12.81
CA GLN A 56 -21.48 16.55 13.02
C GLN A 56 -21.41 17.09 14.46
N ARG A 57 -22.49 17.71 14.96
CA ARG A 57 -22.58 18.15 16.35
C ARG A 57 -22.42 17.01 17.35
N PHE A 58 -23.07 15.88 17.11
CA PHE A 58 -22.94 14.69 17.96
C PHE A 58 -21.50 14.18 18.00
N LYS A 59 -20.80 14.18 16.86
CA LYS A 59 -19.39 13.78 16.79
C LYS A 59 -18.46 14.73 17.55
N ASP A 60 -18.74 16.04 17.51
CA ASP A 60 -17.86 17.06 18.11
C ASP A 60 -18.11 17.24 19.61
N GLU A 61 -19.38 17.21 20.05
CA GLU A 61 -19.78 17.46 21.44
C GLU A 61 -19.87 16.18 22.29
N ASN A 62 -20.08 15.00 21.67
CA ASN A 62 -20.31 13.73 22.39
C ASN A 62 -19.41 12.59 21.86
N VAL A 63 -18.11 12.86 21.82
CA VAL A 63 -17.08 11.97 21.25
C VAL A 63 -17.16 10.54 21.81
N GLU A 64 -17.35 10.36 23.11
CA GLU A 64 -17.40 9.03 23.74
C GLU A 64 -18.58 8.19 23.24
N GLU A 65 -19.78 8.76 23.24
CA GLU A 65 -20.99 8.10 22.73
C GLU A 65 -20.89 7.83 21.22
N TYR A 66 -20.27 8.73 20.46
CA TYR A 66 -20.00 8.53 19.04
C TYR A 66 -19.04 7.35 18.80
N LEU A 67 -17.99 7.23 19.61
CA LEU A 67 -17.07 6.09 19.54
C LEU A 67 -17.76 4.77 19.92
N ASP A 68 -18.65 4.79 20.92
CA ASP A 68 -19.42 3.60 21.29
C ASP A 68 -20.38 3.15 20.19
N LEU A 69 -21.02 4.09 19.50
CA LEU A 69 -21.83 3.81 18.32
C LEU A 69 -21.01 3.11 17.22
N LEU A 70 -19.81 3.64 16.93
CA LEU A 70 -18.91 3.03 15.95
C LEU A 70 -18.43 1.63 16.37
N ARG A 71 -18.16 1.40 17.66
CA ARG A 71 -17.78 0.08 18.18
C ARG A 71 -18.93 -0.94 18.08
N ASP A 72 -20.16 -0.53 18.41
CA ASP A 72 -21.33 -1.40 18.24
C ASP A 72 -21.51 -1.76 16.76
N PHE A 73 -21.41 -0.77 15.86
CA PHE A 73 -21.48 -1.01 14.43
C PHE A 73 -20.38 -1.95 13.92
N GLU A 74 -19.12 -1.77 14.34
CA GLU A 74 -17.99 -2.64 14.00
C GLU A 74 -18.26 -4.11 14.40
N ALA A 75 -18.86 -4.33 15.57
CA ALA A 75 -19.24 -5.67 16.01
C ALA A 75 -20.34 -6.28 15.12
N LYS A 76 -21.33 -5.49 14.69
CA LYS A 76 -22.37 -5.95 13.75
C LYS A 76 -21.81 -6.22 12.35
N LYS A 77 -20.91 -5.37 11.85
CA LYS A 77 -20.22 -5.51 10.57
C LYS A 77 -19.49 -6.85 10.45
N ARG A 78 -18.82 -7.28 11.52
CA ARG A 78 -18.14 -8.58 11.57
C ARG A 78 -19.11 -9.76 11.71
N GLY A 79 -20.16 -9.59 12.53
CA GLY A 79 -21.11 -10.66 12.84
C GLY A 79 -22.19 -10.92 11.78
N THR A 80 -22.37 -10.04 10.80
CA THR A 80 -23.42 -10.16 9.79
C THR A 80 -23.12 -11.30 8.82
N ASP A 81 -23.99 -12.31 8.81
CA ASP A 81 -23.95 -13.46 7.91
C ASP A 81 -24.63 -13.11 6.57
N ALA A 82 -24.01 -13.50 5.44
CA ALA A 82 -24.59 -13.29 4.12
C ALA A 82 -25.94 -13.95 3.93
N ALA A 83 -26.19 -15.11 4.54
CA ALA A 83 -27.45 -15.82 4.41
C ALA A 83 -28.54 -15.31 5.37
N SER A 84 -28.16 -14.54 6.40
CA SER A 84 -29.12 -14.13 7.43
C SER A 84 -30.14 -13.13 6.89
N LYS A 85 -31.42 -13.39 7.17
CA LYS A 85 -32.53 -12.44 6.98
C LYS A 85 -32.88 -11.68 8.26
N THR A 86 -32.11 -11.88 9.34
CA THR A 86 -32.41 -11.25 10.63
C THR A 86 -32.05 -9.77 10.60
N ASN A 87 -32.97 -8.93 11.05
CA ASN A 87 -32.72 -7.50 11.18
C ASN A 87 -31.61 -7.24 12.18
N ILE A 88 -30.75 -6.28 11.85
CA ILE A 88 -29.56 -5.93 12.62
C ILE A 88 -29.91 -4.73 13.48
N ALA A 89 -29.87 -4.93 14.79
CA ALA A 89 -30.15 -3.88 15.75
C ALA A 89 -28.86 -3.17 16.17
N ILE A 90 -28.79 -1.87 15.88
CA ILE A 90 -27.72 -0.95 16.28
C ILE A 90 -28.26 -0.04 17.37
N LYS A 91 -27.53 0.09 18.48
CA LYS A 91 -27.91 0.99 19.56
C LYS A 91 -27.55 2.43 19.17
N ILE A 92 -28.57 3.28 19.10
CA ILE A 92 -28.42 4.71 18.89
C ILE A 92 -28.27 5.39 20.26
N PRO A 93 -27.21 6.21 20.46
CA PRO A 93 -27.01 6.91 21.73
C PRO A 93 -28.15 7.91 22.02
N PRO A 94 -28.70 7.95 23.25
CA PRO A 94 -29.80 8.84 23.61
C PRO A 94 -29.55 10.32 23.30
N THR A 95 -28.30 10.77 23.43
CA THR A 95 -27.92 12.16 23.18
C THR A 95 -28.16 12.58 21.72
N LEU A 96 -28.00 11.65 20.76
CA LEU A 96 -28.33 11.93 19.36
C LEU A 96 -29.82 12.22 19.15
N PHE A 97 -30.72 11.59 19.91
CA PHE A 97 -32.16 11.90 19.85
C PHE A 97 -32.42 13.34 20.29
N GLY A 98 -31.79 13.76 21.39
CA GLY A 98 -31.90 15.12 21.91
C GLY A 98 -31.37 16.16 20.93
N ILE A 99 -30.23 15.90 20.30
CA ILE A 99 -29.64 16.78 19.28
C ILE A 99 -30.58 16.93 18.08
N VAL A 100 -31.10 15.81 17.54
CA VAL A 100 -32.00 15.84 16.38
C VAL A 100 -33.28 16.63 16.70
N GLN A 101 -33.90 16.35 17.86
CA GLN A 101 -35.11 17.03 18.30
C GLN A 101 -34.86 18.54 18.49
N GLY A 102 -33.78 18.91 19.17
CA GLY A 102 -33.45 20.31 19.43
C GLY A 102 -33.15 21.12 18.17
N MET A 103 -32.46 20.51 17.20
CA MET A 103 -32.05 21.20 15.97
C MET A 103 -33.15 21.30 14.93
N THR A 104 -34.07 20.33 14.87
CA THR A 104 -35.04 20.24 13.76
C THR A 104 -36.50 20.26 14.18
N GLN A 105 -36.78 20.25 15.50
CA GLN A 105 -38.14 20.16 16.04
C GLN A 105 -38.91 18.89 15.64
N MET A 106 -38.23 17.94 14.99
CA MET A 106 -38.74 16.61 14.61
C MET A 106 -37.99 15.54 15.39
N SER A 107 -38.68 14.47 15.76
CA SER A 107 -38.01 13.33 16.38
C SER A 107 -37.20 12.54 15.34
N LEU A 108 -36.24 11.74 15.81
CA LEU A 108 -35.50 10.82 14.93
C LEU A 108 -36.44 9.82 14.23
N GLN A 109 -37.56 9.45 14.89
CA GLN A 109 -38.59 8.61 14.31
C GLN A 109 -39.28 9.31 13.14
N ASP A 110 -39.69 10.57 13.30
CA ASP A 110 -40.36 11.33 12.24
C ASP A 110 -39.45 11.49 11.02
N LYS A 111 -38.16 11.78 11.25
CA LYS A 111 -37.18 11.84 10.17
C LYS A 111 -36.96 10.50 9.48
N LEU A 112 -36.92 9.40 10.22
CA LEU A 112 -36.83 8.07 9.65
C LEU A 112 -38.03 7.76 8.76
N GLN A 113 -39.26 8.11 9.20
CA GLN A 113 -40.47 7.93 8.41
C GLN A 113 -40.51 8.81 7.15
N ALA A 114 -39.88 9.98 7.18
CA ALA A 114 -39.75 10.85 6.01
C ALA A 114 -38.57 10.48 5.08
N SER A 115 -37.75 9.48 5.44
CA SER A 115 -36.57 9.08 4.68
C SER A 115 -36.88 7.96 3.68
N SER A 116 -35.95 7.70 2.76
CA SER A 116 -36.00 6.55 1.86
C SER A 116 -35.95 5.19 2.57
N TYR A 117 -35.67 5.16 3.89
CA TYR A 117 -35.52 3.96 4.70
C TYR A 117 -36.77 3.58 5.52
N GLU A 118 -37.88 4.32 5.39
CA GLU A 118 -39.14 4.09 6.14
C GLU A 118 -39.57 2.62 6.17
N LYS A 119 -39.42 1.92 5.03
CA LYS A 119 -39.87 0.54 4.85
C LYS A 119 -38.87 -0.53 5.27
N THR A 120 -37.58 -0.17 5.35
CA THR A 120 -36.48 -1.12 5.53
C THR A 120 -35.72 -0.93 6.85
N VAL A 121 -36.08 0.10 7.61
CA VAL A 121 -35.47 0.41 8.89
C VAL A 121 -36.55 0.81 9.88
N THR A 122 -36.51 0.21 11.06
CA THR A 122 -37.43 0.55 12.16
C THR A 122 -36.65 1.03 13.37
N LEU A 123 -37.20 1.99 14.10
CA LEU A 123 -36.61 2.48 15.35
C LEU A 123 -37.52 2.05 16.49
N THR A 124 -36.96 1.32 17.46
CA THR A 124 -37.69 0.85 18.65
C THR A 124 -36.90 1.23 19.90
N LYS A 125 -37.45 2.16 20.69
CA LYS A 125 -36.75 2.79 21.82
C LYS A 125 -35.44 3.41 21.33
N THR A 126 -34.29 2.84 21.69
CA THR A 126 -32.95 3.30 21.32
C THR A 126 -32.29 2.43 20.25
N LYS A 127 -33.00 1.48 19.66
CA LYS A 127 -32.42 0.53 18.68
C LYS A 127 -32.95 0.82 17.29
N LEU A 128 -32.03 1.13 16.38
CA LEU A 128 -32.29 1.17 14.95
C LEU A 128 -32.11 -0.24 14.39
N ARG A 129 -33.18 -0.82 13.85
CA ARG A 129 -33.22 -2.17 13.29
C ARG A 129 -33.23 -2.06 11.78
N LEU A 130 -32.13 -2.44 11.18
CA LEU A 130 -31.92 -2.41 9.73
C LEU A 130 -32.27 -3.77 9.16
N ASP A 131 -32.99 -3.79 8.04
CA ASP A 131 -33.08 -5.00 7.22
C ASP A 131 -31.69 -5.44 6.76
N ALA A 132 -31.52 -6.74 6.56
CA ALA A 132 -30.23 -7.30 6.16
C ALA A 132 -29.69 -6.66 4.87
N ASP A 133 -30.56 -6.33 3.91
CA ASP A 133 -30.17 -5.71 2.64
C ASP A 133 -29.59 -4.29 2.82
N VAL A 134 -30.10 -3.53 3.79
CA VAL A 134 -29.53 -2.20 4.11
C VAL A 134 -28.11 -2.37 4.63
N MET A 135 -27.88 -3.31 5.55
CA MET A 135 -26.52 -3.58 6.04
C MET A 135 -25.59 -4.08 4.91
N ARG A 136 -26.07 -5.00 4.06
CA ARG A 136 -25.29 -5.50 2.92
C ARG A 136 -24.91 -4.37 1.97
N SER A 137 -25.80 -3.41 1.74
CA SER A 137 -25.53 -2.27 0.85
C SER A 137 -24.29 -1.47 1.27
N PHE A 138 -24.02 -1.35 2.58
CA PHE A 138 -22.84 -0.66 3.10
C PHE A 138 -21.54 -1.38 2.73
N VAL A 139 -21.58 -2.72 2.59
CA VAL A 139 -20.43 -3.54 2.24
C VAL A 139 -20.27 -3.65 0.71
N CYS A 140 -21.38 -3.77 -0.01
CA CYS A 140 -21.38 -4.00 -1.46
C CYS A 140 -20.70 -2.90 -2.27
N GLY A 141 -20.71 -1.65 -1.80
CA GLY A 141 -20.17 -0.49 -2.53
C GLY A 141 -18.75 -0.69 -3.06
N ASN A 142 -17.87 -1.31 -2.26
CA ASN A 142 -16.47 -1.55 -2.64
C ASN A 142 -16.17 -3.02 -2.92
N LEU A 143 -17.10 -3.93 -2.59
CA LEU A 143 -16.92 -5.37 -2.78
C LEU A 143 -16.69 -5.73 -4.25
N LEU A 144 -17.41 -5.07 -5.17
CA LEU A 144 -17.24 -5.31 -6.60
C LEU A 144 -15.82 -4.99 -7.07
N GLN A 145 -15.22 -3.91 -6.55
CA GLN A 145 -13.85 -3.53 -6.88
C GLN A 145 -12.84 -4.56 -6.36
N MET A 146 -13.04 -5.06 -5.13
CA MET A 146 -12.21 -6.13 -4.57
C MET A 146 -12.29 -7.41 -5.41
N ILE A 147 -13.50 -7.84 -5.77
CA ILE A 147 -13.73 -9.06 -6.55
C ILE A 147 -13.12 -8.91 -7.95
N GLN A 148 -13.39 -7.80 -8.63
CA GLN A 148 -12.84 -7.55 -9.97
C GLN A 148 -11.31 -7.55 -9.93
N HIS A 149 -10.71 -6.80 -9.00
CA HIS A 149 -9.25 -6.74 -8.87
C HIS A 149 -8.64 -8.11 -8.56
N THR A 150 -9.28 -8.91 -7.70
CA THR A 150 -8.83 -10.28 -7.40
C THR A 150 -8.93 -11.17 -8.65
N SER A 151 -10.03 -11.07 -9.42
CA SER A 151 -10.21 -11.81 -10.67
C SER A 151 -9.13 -11.45 -11.68
N ASP A 152 -8.89 -10.15 -11.90
CA ASP A 152 -7.88 -9.65 -12.83
C ASP A 152 -6.47 -10.13 -12.46
N LEU A 153 -6.17 -10.23 -11.16
CA LEU A 153 -4.90 -10.79 -10.68
C LEU A 153 -4.78 -12.28 -10.98
N LEU A 154 -5.83 -13.07 -10.71
CA LEU A 154 -5.84 -14.52 -10.94
C LEU A 154 -5.74 -14.89 -12.43
N GLU A 155 -6.16 -13.99 -13.34
CA GLU A 155 -6.02 -14.18 -14.79
C GLU A 155 -4.59 -13.95 -15.31
N ARG A 156 -3.72 -13.29 -14.53
CA ARG A 156 -2.35 -12.99 -14.95
C ARG A 156 -1.54 -14.28 -15.13
N PRO A 157 -0.71 -14.39 -16.18
CA PRO A 157 0.11 -15.58 -16.44
C PRO A 157 0.93 -16.06 -15.23
N GLU A 158 1.48 -15.12 -14.46
CA GLU A 158 2.31 -15.41 -13.28
C GLU A 158 1.49 -15.89 -12.08
N CYS A 159 0.18 -15.64 -12.06
CA CYS A 159 -0.72 -15.94 -10.94
C CYS A 159 -1.70 -17.09 -11.24
N LYS A 160 -1.51 -17.83 -12.34
CA LYS A 160 -2.44 -18.90 -12.76
C LYS A 160 -2.49 -20.09 -11.81
N ASN A 161 -1.45 -20.32 -11.03
CA ASN A 161 -1.30 -21.49 -10.16
C ASN A 161 -1.49 -21.12 -8.68
N VAL A 162 -2.49 -20.29 -8.37
CA VAL A 162 -2.83 -19.96 -6.97
C VAL A 162 -3.73 -21.04 -6.41
N ASP A 163 -3.36 -21.59 -5.25
CA ASP A 163 -4.11 -22.69 -4.61
C ASP A 163 -5.24 -22.21 -3.68
N ALA A 164 -5.10 -21.03 -3.07
CA ALA A 164 -6.04 -20.51 -2.09
C ALA A 164 -5.97 -18.98 -1.97
N ILE A 165 -7.02 -18.38 -1.41
CA ILE A 165 -7.08 -16.95 -1.08
C ILE A 165 -6.97 -16.78 0.43
N LEU A 166 -5.83 -16.28 0.93
CA LEU A 166 -5.65 -16.00 2.35
C LEU A 166 -6.18 -14.60 2.68
N MET A 167 -7.25 -14.54 3.50
CA MET A 167 -7.89 -13.28 3.89
C MET A 167 -7.46 -12.87 5.30
N VAL A 168 -6.67 -11.80 5.40
CA VAL A 168 -6.14 -11.26 6.67
C VAL A 168 -6.68 -9.87 6.97
N GLY A 169 -6.50 -9.39 8.19
CA GLY A 169 -7.02 -8.09 8.65
C GLY A 169 -8.42 -8.19 9.27
N GLY A 170 -8.82 -7.16 10.02
CA GLY A 170 -10.06 -7.18 10.80
C GLY A 170 -11.31 -7.33 9.95
N PHE A 171 -11.32 -6.78 8.74
CA PHE A 171 -12.48 -6.88 7.85
C PHE A 171 -12.68 -8.30 7.28
N SER A 172 -11.62 -9.09 7.20
CA SER A 172 -11.67 -10.51 6.81
C SER A 172 -12.44 -11.37 7.84
N GLU A 173 -12.70 -10.86 9.04
CA GLU A 173 -13.57 -11.52 10.03
C GLU A 173 -15.07 -11.37 9.69
N SER A 174 -15.43 -10.53 8.71
CA SER A 174 -16.81 -10.40 8.24
C SER A 174 -17.26 -11.66 7.51
N LYS A 175 -18.27 -12.34 8.08
CA LYS A 175 -18.88 -13.52 7.44
C LYS A 175 -19.45 -13.18 6.06
N PHE A 176 -20.06 -12.02 5.91
CA PHE A 176 -20.55 -11.54 4.62
C PHE A 176 -19.43 -11.50 3.58
N LEU A 177 -18.29 -10.88 3.90
CA LEU A 177 -17.15 -10.79 2.99
C LEU A 177 -16.61 -12.18 2.61
N GLN A 178 -16.48 -13.07 3.58
CA GLN A 178 -16.02 -14.45 3.35
C GLN A 178 -16.95 -15.19 2.38
N GLU A 179 -18.27 -15.12 2.58
CA GLU A 179 -19.25 -15.76 1.69
C GLU A 179 -19.20 -15.17 0.28
N MET A 180 -19.05 -13.85 0.15
CA MET A 180 -18.92 -13.22 -1.17
C MET A 180 -17.67 -13.70 -1.92
N PHE A 181 -16.53 -13.88 -1.24
CA PHE A 181 -15.35 -14.49 -1.86
C PHE A 181 -15.59 -15.97 -2.23
N LYS A 182 -16.24 -16.76 -1.38
CA LYS A 182 -16.61 -18.16 -1.70
C LYS A 182 -17.51 -18.28 -2.93
N LEU A 183 -18.44 -17.34 -3.12
CA LEU A 183 -19.38 -17.35 -4.24
C LEU A 183 -18.73 -16.92 -5.56
N ASN A 184 -17.74 -16.02 -5.50
CA ASN A 184 -17.11 -15.45 -6.70
C ASN A 184 -15.85 -16.19 -7.15
N PHE A 185 -15.22 -16.97 -6.27
CA PHE A 185 -13.97 -17.69 -6.58
C PHE A 185 -14.10 -19.18 -6.27
N LYS A 186 -13.59 -20.01 -7.19
CA LYS A 186 -13.45 -21.47 -6.95
C LYS A 186 -12.36 -21.81 -5.93
N LEU A 187 -11.48 -20.85 -5.66
CA LEU A 187 -10.40 -20.98 -4.69
C LEU A 187 -10.98 -20.85 -3.28
N PRO A 188 -10.60 -21.73 -2.34
CA PRO A 188 -11.08 -21.64 -0.97
C PRO A 188 -10.53 -20.36 -0.30
N PRO A 189 -11.40 -19.50 0.26
CA PRO A 189 -10.95 -18.44 1.15
C PRO A 189 -10.56 -19.03 2.49
N ILE A 190 -9.33 -18.75 2.92
CA ILE A 190 -8.77 -19.16 4.20
C ILE A 190 -8.70 -17.93 5.08
N VAL A 191 -9.42 -17.95 6.21
CA VAL A 191 -9.35 -16.89 7.22
C VAL A 191 -8.62 -17.45 8.44
N PRO A 192 -7.41 -16.96 8.77
CA PRO A 192 -6.68 -17.47 9.93
C PRO A 192 -7.41 -17.07 11.23
N PRO A 193 -7.26 -17.87 12.30
CA PRO A 193 -7.73 -17.46 13.63
C PRO A 193 -7.13 -16.09 13.99
N LYS A 194 -7.97 -15.18 14.49
CA LYS A 194 -7.57 -13.79 14.81
C LYS A 194 -7.00 -13.06 13.58
N ALA A 195 -7.73 -13.08 12.46
CA ALA A 195 -7.32 -12.42 11.22
C ALA A 195 -6.93 -10.95 11.40
N GLY A 196 -7.58 -10.22 12.33
CA GLY A 196 -7.19 -8.86 12.71
C GLY A 196 -5.77 -8.71 13.30
N LEU A 197 -5.17 -9.78 13.83
CA LEU A 197 -3.81 -9.80 14.38
C LEU A 197 -2.79 -10.51 13.48
N ALA A 198 -3.23 -11.14 12.37
CA ALA A 198 -2.38 -11.98 11.55
C ALA A 198 -1.13 -11.24 11.01
N VAL A 199 -1.30 -9.98 10.58
CA VAL A 199 -0.18 -9.16 10.09
C VAL A 199 0.84 -8.86 11.19
N LEU A 200 0.38 -8.50 12.39
CA LEU A 200 1.26 -8.24 13.54
C LEU A 200 2.02 -9.50 13.95
N ILE A 201 1.33 -10.65 14.01
CA ILE A 201 1.94 -11.93 14.32
C ILE A 201 3.01 -12.27 13.26
N GLY A 202 2.68 -12.11 11.98
CA GLY A 202 3.62 -12.30 10.88
C GLY A 202 4.85 -11.38 10.97
N ALA A 203 4.66 -10.12 11.34
CA ALA A 203 5.76 -9.17 11.54
C ALA A 203 6.70 -9.58 12.69
N VAL A 204 6.17 -10.08 13.80
CA VAL A 204 6.98 -10.61 14.92
C VAL A 204 7.76 -11.84 14.48
N ILE A 205 7.11 -12.79 13.79
CA ILE A 205 7.77 -13.99 13.25
C ILE A 205 8.90 -13.59 12.30
N TYR A 206 8.65 -12.64 11.40
CA TYR A 206 9.65 -12.12 10.46
C TYR A 206 10.82 -11.46 11.18
N GLY A 207 10.57 -10.69 12.25
CA GLY A 207 11.65 -10.10 13.07
C GLY A 207 12.60 -11.14 13.68
N HIS A 208 12.07 -12.31 14.08
CA HIS A 208 12.89 -13.43 14.55
C HIS A 208 13.52 -14.25 13.42
N ARG A 209 12.95 -14.23 12.22
CA ARG A 209 13.38 -15.01 11.05
C ARG A 209 13.33 -14.15 9.78
N PRO A 210 14.25 -13.19 9.60
CA PRO A 210 14.21 -12.25 8.46
C PRO A 210 14.43 -12.94 7.11
N THR A 211 14.96 -14.16 7.11
CA THR A 211 15.12 -15.01 5.93
C THR A 211 13.86 -15.79 5.54
N ALA A 212 12.73 -15.59 6.25
CA ALA A 212 11.46 -16.24 5.92
C ALA A 212 10.93 -15.80 4.55
N ILE A 213 11.26 -14.58 4.11
CA ILE A 213 10.98 -14.09 2.76
C ILE A 213 12.30 -14.11 1.99
N THR A 214 12.36 -14.90 0.93
CA THR A 214 13.59 -15.10 0.15
C THR A 214 13.63 -14.26 -1.11
N GLU A 215 12.46 -13.95 -1.68
CA GLU A 215 12.34 -13.21 -2.94
C GLU A 215 11.21 -12.18 -2.86
N ARG A 216 11.45 -10.97 -3.38
CA ARG A 216 10.47 -9.88 -3.49
C ARG A 216 10.42 -9.31 -4.90
N LYS A 217 9.32 -8.66 -5.28
CA LYS A 217 9.28 -7.84 -6.50
C LYS A 217 9.68 -6.41 -6.17
N SER A 218 10.57 -5.83 -6.98
CA SER A 218 10.92 -4.42 -6.83
C SER A 218 9.72 -3.54 -7.14
N ILE A 219 9.28 -2.72 -6.18
CA ILE A 219 8.15 -1.79 -6.40
C ILE A 219 8.57 -0.49 -7.10
N TYR A 220 9.87 -0.24 -7.23
CA TYR A 220 10.45 0.87 -7.99
C TYR A 220 11.61 0.42 -8.87
N THR A 221 11.93 1.26 -9.84
CA THR A 221 13.19 1.27 -10.55
C THR A 221 14.22 2.05 -9.74
N TYR A 222 15.35 1.42 -9.42
CA TYR A 222 16.46 2.02 -8.68
C TYR A 222 17.69 2.16 -9.56
N GLY A 223 18.41 3.24 -9.36
CA GLY A 223 19.66 3.51 -10.05
C GLY A 223 20.33 4.77 -9.53
N ILE A 224 21.25 5.32 -10.30
CA ILE A 224 21.96 6.54 -9.92
C ILE A 224 21.83 7.61 -10.99
N LYS A 225 21.99 8.86 -10.57
CA LYS A 225 22.26 9.97 -11.49
C LYS A 225 23.68 9.83 -12.03
N SER A 226 23.82 9.82 -13.34
CA SER A 226 25.09 9.65 -14.03
C SER A 226 25.18 10.51 -15.29
N THR A 227 26.32 10.41 -15.95
CA THR A 227 26.56 10.97 -17.29
C THR A 227 26.90 9.84 -18.26
N ALA A 228 26.60 10.03 -19.53
CA ALA A 228 27.01 9.14 -20.62
C ALA A 228 27.52 9.97 -21.81
N ASP A 229 28.22 9.35 -22.75
CA ASP A 229 28.62 10.04 -23.98
C ASP A 229 27.39 10.58 -24.71
N TYR A 230 27.45 11.83 -25.17
CA TYR A 230 26.34 12.44 -25.88
C TYR A 230 26.23 11.86 -27.30
N ASN A 231 25.01 11.52 -27.70
CA ASN A 231 24.68 11.00 -29.01
C ASN A 231 23.41 11.70 -29.49
N ASP A 232 23.54 12.55 -30.49
CA ASP A 232 22.47 13.40 -31.01
C ASP A 232 21.29 12.63 -31.63
N LYS A 233 21.47 11.35 -31.97
CA LYS A 233 20.41 10.49 -32.50
C LYS A 233 19.45 9.96 -31.43
N ILE A 234 19.90 9.89 -30.18
CA ILE A 234 19.13 9.25 -29.09
C ILE A 234 18.97 10.14 -27.85
N HIS A 235 19.85 11.13 -27.66
CA HIS A 235 19.83 12.02 -26.52
C HIS A 235 19.23 13.38 -26.92
N PRO A 236 18.32 13.94 -26.10
CA PRO A 236 17.75 15.24 -26.37
C PRO A 236 18.79 16.35 -26.16
N LEU A 237 18.70 17.41 -26.98
CA LEU A 237 19.61 18.55 -26.91
C LEU A 237 19.62 19.22 -25.53
N SER A 238 18.49 19.21 -24.81
CA SER A 238 18.37 19.74 -23.45
C SER A 238 19.22 19.01 -22.41
N LYS A 239 19.73 17.81 -22.73
CA LYS A 239 20.63 17.02 -21.88
C LYS A 239 22.08 17.07 -22.32
N ARG A 240 22.40 17.82 -23.38
CA ARG A 240 23.77 18.01 -23.86
C ARG A 240 24.52 18.98 -22.94
N SER A 241 25.71 18.59 -22.48
CA SER A 241 26.61 19.47 -21.75
C SER A 241 28.05 19.31 -22.26
N VAL A 242 28.77 20.43 -22.34
CA VAL A 242 30.17 20.47 -22.76
C VAL A 242 31.02 20.75 -21.53
N PHE A 243 31.97 19.87 -21.25
CA PHE A 243 32.83 19.93 -20.07
C PHE A 243 34.15 20.63 -20.38
N LYS A 244 34.91 20.99 -19.34
CA LYS A 244 36.13 21.82 -19.47
C LYS A 244 37.23 21.17 -20.31
N ASP A 245 37.23 19.85 -20.41
CA ASP A 245 38.16 19.06 -21.22
C ASP A 245 37.70 18.91 -22.69
N GLY A 246 36.60 19.55 -23.07
CA GLY A 246 36.01 19.46 -24.40
C GLY A 246 35.10 18.25 -24.60
N SER A 247 34.97 17.36 -23.61
CA SER A 247 34.04 16.23 -23.70
C SER A 247 32.58 16.70 -23.75
N VAL A 248 31.78 16.01 -24.57
CA VAL A 248 30.35 16.30 -24.73
C VAL A 248 29.56 15.14 -24.15
N LEU A 249 28.94 15.36 -23.00
CA LEU A 249 28.22 14.33 -22.26
C LEU A 249 26.73 14.63 -22.20
N CYS A 250 25.96 13.57 -22.11
CA CYS A 250 24.55 13.58 -21.74
C CYS A 250 24.46 13.58 -20.21
N VAL A 251 23.85 14.62 -19.64
CA VAL A 251 23.68 14.78 -18.19
C VAL A 251 22.33 14.27 -17.71
N ASP A 252 22.21 14.07 -16.39
CA ASP A 252 21.01 13.56 -15.71
C ASP A 252 20.57 12.16 -16.18
N VAL A 253 21.48 11.35 -16.73
CA VAL A 253 21.16 9.99 -17.15
C VAL A 253 20.80 9.17 -15.92
N PHE A 254 19.62 8.54 -15.96
CA PHE A 254 19.22 7.59 -14.94
C PHE A 254 19.82 6.22 -15.26
N SER A 255 20.96 5.93 -14.65
CA SER A 255 21.63 4.64 -14.83
C SER A 255 20.96 3.61 -13.92
N ILE A 256 19.96 2.94 -14.48
CA ILE A 256 19.16 1.90 -13.80
C ILE A 256 20.03 0.70 -13.43
N ILE A 257 19.98 0.30 -12.16
CA ILE A 257 20.60 -0.92 -11.64
C ILE A 257 19.53 -1.99 -11.41
N VAL A 258 18.34 -1.62 -10.93
CA VAL A 258 17.19 -2.52 -10.71
C VAL A 258 15.95 -1.89 -11.30
N ARG A 259 15.09 -2.68 -11.95
CA ARG A 259 13.82 -2.19 -12.51
C ARG A 259 12.63 -2.57 -11.64
N GLU A 260 11.60 -1.72 -11.68
CA GLU A 260 10.27 -2.05 -11.16
C GLU A 260 9.79 -3.39 -11.74
N GLY A 261 9.41 -4.34 -10.89
CA GLY A 261 8.99 -5.70 -11.25
C GLY A 261 10.09 -6.76 -11.30
N ASP A 262 11.37 -6.38 -11.16
CA ASP A 262 12.47 -7.35 -11.09
C ASP A 262 12.37 -8.19 -9.80
N THR A 263 12.74 -9.48 -9.88
CA THR A 263 12.79 -10.38 -8.71
C THR A 263 14.08 -10.18 -7.94
N LEU A 264 13.96 -9.83 -6.66
CA LEU A 264 15.07 -9.50 -5.77
C LEU A 264 15.27 -10.60 -4.73
N VAL A 265 16.41 -11.28 -4.80
CA VAL A 265 16.78 -12.31 -3.83
C VAL A 265 17.43 -11.65 -2.62
N VAL A 266 16.89 -11.93 -1.43
CA VAL A 266 17.38 -11.33 -0.19
C VAL A 266 18.84 -11.69 0.07
N GLY A 267 19.66 -10.70 0.43
CA GLY A 267 21.08 -10.85 0.74
C GLY A 267 21.98 -11.02 -0.48
N ARG A 268 21.47 -10.95 -1.71
CA ARG A 268 22.27 -11.06 -2.93
C ARG A 268 22.43 -9.72 -3.64
N VAL A 269 23.59 -9.52 -4.26
CA VAL A 269 23.81 -8.45 -5.24
C VAL A 269 23.05 -8.83 -6.50
N HIS A 270 22.12 -7.97 -6.93
CA HIS A 270 21.32 -8.26 -8.13
C HIS A 270 22.03 -7.77 -9.40
N ASN A 271 22.52 -6.53 -9.39
CA ASN A 271 23.27 -5.92 -10.48
C ASN A 271 24.38 -5.03 -9.92
N GLU A 272 25.45 -4.89 -10.70
CA GLU A 272 26.54 -3.96 -10.43
C GLU A 272 26.92 -3.17 -11.68
N ARG A 273 27.37 -1.94 -11.48
CA ARG A 273 27.86 -1.07 -12.57
C ARG A 273 29.05 -0.26 -12.10
N SER A 274 30.03 -0.11 -12.97
CA SER A 274 31.20 0.73 -12.70
C SER A 274 31.04 2.11 -13.32
N TYR A 275 31.44 3.12 -12.57
CA TYR A 275 31.38 4.53 -12.95
C TYR A 275 32.77 5.15 -12.83
N PHE A 276 33.05 6.11 -13.70
CA PHE A 276 34.38 6.69 -13.88
C PHE A 276 34.34 8.20 -13.61
N PRO A 277 35.40 8.79 -13.05
CA PRO A 277 35.47 10.23 -12.86
C PRO A 277 35.54 10.92 -14.22
N ILE A 278 34.94 12.12 -14.28
CA ILE A 278 34.94 12.92 -15.51
C ILE A 278 36.32 13.55 -15.69
N TYR A 279 36.96 13.98 -14.60
CA TYR A 279 38.25 14.66 -14.64
C TYR A 279 39.36 13.83 -13.99
N GLU A 280 40.56 13.89 -14.56
CA GLU A 280 41.75 13.23 -13.99
C GLU A 280 42.06 13.67 -12.55
N SER A 281 41.84 14.95 -12.25
CA SER A 281 42.09 15.54 -10.93
C SER A 281 40.98 15.29 -9.92
N GLN A 282 39.86 14.68 -10.32
CA GLN A 282 38.70 14.45 -9.45
C GLN A 282 39.09 13.59 -8.25
N LYS A 283 38.88 14.13 -7.04
CA LYS A 283 39.23 13.46 -5.76
C LYS A 283 38.07 12.77 -5.07
N VAL A 284 36.84 13.14 -5.41
CA VAL A 284 35.62 12.55 -4.85
C VAL A 284 34.62 12.32 -5.97
N MET A 285 33.97 11.16 -5.96
CA MET A 285 32.80 10.87 -6.78
C MET A 285 31.54 10.95 -5.92
N ILE A 286 30.58 11.76 -6.35
CA ILE A 286 29.27 11.84 -5.72
C ILE A 286 28.36 10.88 -6.48
N ILE A 287 27.70 9.99 -5.76
CA ILE A 287 26.78 8.98 -6.28
C ILE A 287 25.39 9.29 -5.74
N PRO A 288 24.55 10.07 -6.46
CA PRO A 288 23.17 10.31 -6.07
C PRO A 288 22.29 9.12 -6.45
N ILE A 289 21.53 8.57 -5.51
CA ILE A 289 20.64 7.42 -5.72
C ILE A 289 19.24 7.94 -6.02
N PHE A 290 18.64 7.41 -7.07
CA PHE A 290 17.30 7.78 -7.54
C PHE A 290 16.38 6.56 -7.61
N THR A 291 15.08 6.84 -7.44
CA THR A 291 13.99 5.88 -7.59
C THR A 291 12.94 6.42 -8.56
N SER A 292 12.22 5.53 -9.27
CA SER A 292 11.07 5.87 -10.13
C SER A 292 10.02 4.75 -10.11
N ARG A 293 8.74 5.08 -10.28
CA ARG A 293 7.67 4.09 -10.49
C ARG A 293 7.62 3.57 -11.94
N ASP A 294 8.31 4.23 -12.86
CA ASP A 294 8.39 3.82 -14.26
C ASP A 294 9.60 2.90 -14.49
N ARG A 295 9.34 1.74 -15.12
CA ARG A 295 10.32 0.70 -15.43
C ARG A 295 11.43 1.19 -16.37
N ASN A 296 11.13 2.21 -17.20
CA ASN A 296 11.95 2.62 -18.33
C ASN A 296 12.37 4.09 -18.32
N SER A 297 12.28 4.77 -17.16
CA SER A 297 12.74 6.16 -17.02
C SER A 297 14.19 6.29 -17.47
N LYS A 298 14.48 7.28 -18.32
CA LYS A 298 15.79 7.47 -18.96
C LYS A 298 16.62 8.53 -18.25
N PHE A 299 15.97 9.54 -17.68
CA PHE A 299 16.62 10.65 -17.00
C PHE A 299 16.12 10.79 -15.57
N THR A 300 17.00 11.27 -14.69
CA THR A 300 16.64 11.55 -13.29
C THR A 300 15.72 12.76 -13.15
N THR A 301 15.46 13.47 -14.25
CA THR A 301 14.48 14.55 -14.35
C THR A 301 13.14 14.10 -14.94
N ASP A 302 13.01 12.84 -15.32
CA ASP A 302 11.74 12.32 -15.82
C ASP A 302 10.67 12.37 -14.71
N PRO A 303 9.38 12.57 -15.05
CA PRO A 303 8.31 12.58 -14.06
C PRO A 303 8.29 11.33 -13.19
N GLY A 304 8.24 11.51 -11.87
CA GLY A 304 8.23 10.40 -10.91
C GLY A 304 9.61 9.96 -10.41
N CYS A 305 10.70 10.45 -11.02
CA CYS A 305 12.05 10.26 -10.48
C CYS A 305 12.26 11.08 -9.19
N LYS A 306 12.71 10.43 -8.11
CA LYS A 306 13.02 11.08 -6.82
C LYS A 306 14.42 10.67 -6.34
N GLN A 307 15.19 11.62 -5.85
CA GLN A 307 16.45 11.32 -5.17
C GLN A 307 16.14 10.79 -3.77
N VAL A 308 16.68 9.62 -3.44
CA VAL A 308 16.45 8.94 -2.14
C VAL A 308 17.69 8.93 -1.26
N GLY A 309 18.84 9.31 -1.80
CA GLY A 309 20.07 9.45 -1.03
C GLY A 309 21.28 9.80 -1.89
N SER A 310 22.45 9.86 -1.26
CA SER A 310 23.72 10.12 -1.94
C SER A 310 24.91 9.60 -1.15
N LEU A 311 25.94 9.12 -1.85
CA LEU A 311 27.22 8.73 -1.26
C LEU A 311 28.36 9.56 -1.85
N GLN A 312 29.31 9.95 -1.01
CA GLN A 312 30.57 10.57 -1.44
C GLN A 312 31.70 9.56 -1.31
N VAL A 313 32.35 9.23 -2.41
CA VAL A 313 33.40 8.22 -2.50
C VAL A 313 34.72 8.88 -2.86
N PRO A 314 35.68 8.99 -1.91
CA PRO A 314 37.03 9.47 -2.22
C PRO A 314 37.72 8.53 -3.20
N LEU A 315 38.37 9.09 -4.23
CA LEU A 315 39.11 8.35 -5.25
C LEU A 315 40.60 8.40 -4.95
N ALA A 316 41.28 7.25 -4.98
CA ALA A 316 42.73 7.20 -4.87
C ALA A 316 43.41 7.54 -6.22
N GLY A 317 44.60 8.13 -6.19
CA GLY A 317 45.37 8.42 -7.41
C GLY A 317 44.83 9.59 -8.27
N ILE A 318 45.17 9.53 -9.56
CA ILE A 318 44.90 10.53 -10.62
C ILE A 318 44.55 9.74 -11.90
N GLY A 319 43.77 10.33 -12.81
CA GLY A 319 43.42 9.74 -14.11
C GLY A 319 41.93 9.41 -14.25
N THR A 320 41.45 9.10 -15.45
CA THR A 320 40.04 8.78 -15.71
C THR A 320 39.74 7.27 -15.74
N ASN A 321 40.78 6.43 -15.74
CA ASN A 321 40.67 4.96 -15.68
C ASN A 321 40.32 4.40 -14.29
N ARG A 322 40.18 5.27 -13.28
CA ARG A 322 39.75 4.90 -11.92
C ARG A 322 38.25 4.66 -11.92
N SER A 323 37.77 3.72 -11.12
CA SER A 323 36.34 3.40 -11.08
C SER A 323 35.80 3.20 -9.68
N VAL A 324 34.50 3.48 -9.57
CA VAL A 324 33.67 3.12 -8.43
C VAL A 324 32.60 2.16 -8.92
N THR A 325 32.57 0.95 -8.36
CA THR A 325 31.51 -0.01 -8.63
C THR A 325 30.38 0.19 -7.65
N VAL A 326 29.18 0.45 -8.17
CA VAL A 326 27.95 0.57 -7.38
C VAL A 326 27.20 -0.75 -7.46
N ARG A 327 26.83 -1.28 -6.29
CA ARG A 327 26.07 -2.52 -6.12
C ARG A 327 24.85 -2.23 -5.26
N MET A 328 23.73 -2.87 -5.58
CA MET A 328 22.53 -2.80 -4.75
C MET A 328 22.21 -4.20 -4.22
N LEU A 329 22.11 -4.29 -2.89
CA LEU A 329 21.70 -5.49 -2.17
C LEU A 329 20.36 -5.21 -1.51
N PHE A 330 19.52 -6.23 -1.47
CA PHE A 330 18.20 -6.14 -0.86
C PHE A 330 18.24 -6.99 0.40
N GLY A 331 18.33 -6.34 1.56
CA GLY A 331 18.65 -6.98 2.84
C GLY A 331 17.45 -7.39 3.68
N GLY A 332 16.23 -7.14 3.21
CA GLY A 332 14.99 -7.39 3.94
C GLY A 332 14.01 -6.23 3.73
N THR A 333 13.91 -5.34 4.72
CA THR A 333 13.13 -4.09 4.66
C THR A 333 13.93 -2.89 4.13
N GLU A 334 15.22 -3.09 3.83
CA GLU A 334 16.14 -2.04 3.37
C GLU A 334 16.87 -2.47 2.09
N ILE A 335 17.22 -1.47 1.29
CA ILE A 335 18.17 -1.54 0.18
C ILE A 335 19.50 -1.02 0.70
N ILE A 336 20.54 -1.84 0.55
CA ILE A 336 21.91 -1.45 0.85
C ILE A 336 22.58 -1.12 -0.47
N VAL A 337 22.98 0.13 -0.63
CA VAL A 337 23.79 0.60 -1.76
C VAL A 337 25.24 0.60 -1.33
N GLU A 338 26.04 -0.23 -1.98
CA GLU A 338 27.49 -0.28 -1.77
C GLU A 338 28.21 0.41 -2.93
N CYS A 339 29.11 1.33 -2.59
CA CYS A 339 30.06 1.91 -3.53
C CYS A 339 31.46 1.42 -3.19
N VAL A 340 32.07 0.65 -4.09
CA VAL A 340 33.43 0.10 -3.94
C VAL A 340 34.38 0.92 -4.78
N GLU A 341 35.35 1.58 -4.16
CA GLU A 341 36.45 2.21 -4.90
C GLU A 341 37.47 1.13 -5.30
N GLU A 342 37.67 0.93 -6.60
CA GLU A 342 38.28 -0.30 -7.11
C GLU A 342 39.78 -0.43 -6.82
N ALA A 343 40.51 0.68 -6.64
CA ALA A 343 41.95 0.65 -6.38
C ALA A 343 42.27 0.27 -4.93
N THR A 344 41.52 0.82 -3.97
CA THR A 344 41.72 0.61 -2.53
C THR A 344 40.81 -0.45 -1.94
N LYS A 345 39.79 -0.88 -2.70
CA LYS A 345 38.70 -1.77 -2.26
C LYS A 345 37.93 -1.27 -1.04
N ARG A 346 38.00 0.04 -0.76
CA ARG A 346 37.21 0.67 0.31
C ARG A 346 35.74 0.72 -0.10
N ILE A 347 34.87 0.29 0.81
CA ILE A 347 33.43 0.24 0.60
C ILE A 347 32.77 1.34 1.41
N ARG A 348 31.86 2.08 0.78
CA ARG A 348 30.91 2.97 1.47
C ARG A 348 29.49 2.46 1.26
N ARG A 349 28.66 2.58 2.31
CA ARG A 349 27.32 2.02 2.36
C ARG A 349 26.29 3.10 2.66
N LEU A 350 25.13 2.98 2.02
CA LEU A 350 23.93 3.72 2.35
C LEU A 350 22.77 2.73 2.45
N ASN A 351 22.01 2.81 3.52
CA ASN A 351 20.76 2.05 3.66
C ASN A 351 19.60 2.97 3.27
N ILE A 352 18.72 2.46 2.41
CA ILE A 352 17.51 3.13 1.96
C ILE A 352 16.34 2.24 2.34
N ASP A 353 15.29 2.82 2.89
CA ASP A 353 14.09 2.06 3.23
C ASP A 353 13.41 1.53 1.95
N PHE A 354 13.13 0.23 1.91
CA PHE A 354 12.50 -0.42 0.76
C PHE A 354 11.01 -0.06 0.62
N LEU A 355 10.37 0.40 1.70
CA LEU A 355 8.91 0.57 1.79
C LEU A 355 8.41 2.02 1.67
N THR A 356 9.29 3.01 1.57
CA THR A 356 8.92 4.40 1.92
C THR A 356 9.13 5.43 0.80
N TYR A 357 8.47 5.36 -0.39
CA TYR A 357 8.61 6.43 -1.42
C TYR A 357 7.42 6.75 -2.36
#